data_AF-A0A847CGG4-F1
#
_entry.id   AF-A0A847CGG4-F1
#
_cell.length_a   1.000
_cell.length_b   1.000
_cell.length_c   1.000
_cell.angle_alpha   90.00
_cell.angle_beta   90.00
_cell.angle_gamma   90.00
#
_symmetry.space_group_name_H-M   'P 1'
#
loop_
_entity.id
_entity.type
_entity.pdbx_description
1 polymer ?
#
loop_
_entity_poly.entity_id
_entity_poly.type
_entity_poly.pdbx_seq_one_letter_code
_entity_poly.pdbx_strand_id
1 'polypeptide(L)'
;MNIPILTEHSTKQNTENPDVMTSTIMRLVLDKCATVNEAVELFKSVDINDETFDLGSDSIPGSCYHYLIADAEGNSVVVEFDYTDSFKEIIIQKPENKSYQICTNHYLADKFKGEGDPIGKSWERFAMAEEALSGKSVTE
;
A
#
# COMPACT_ATOMS: atom_id res chain seq x y z
N MET A 1 8.43 -20.78 -4.32
CA MET A 1 7.06 -20.26 -4.12
C MET A 1 7.15 -18.78 -4.51
N ASN A 2 6.48 -18.36 -5.59
CA ASN A 2 6.46 -16.93 -5.94
C ASN A 2 5.50 -16.25 -4.96
N ILE A 3 6.04 -15.50 -4.01
CA ILE A 3 5.23 -14.65 -3.13
C ILE A 3 4.72 -13.49 -4.00
N PRO A 4 3.41 -13.19 -3.98
CA PRO A 4 2.88 -12.04 -4.70
C PRO A 4 3.35 -10.74 -4.04
N ILE A 5 4.49 -10.24 -4.49
CA ILE A 5 5.10 -8.97 -4.08
C ILE A 5 4.75 -7.86 -5.06
N LEU A 6 4.52 -6.63 -4.57
CA LEU A 6 4.19 -5.47 -5.42
C LEU A 6 5.35 -5.11 -6.36
N THR A 7 6.58 -5.38 -5.95
CA THR A 7 7.81 -5.14 -6.72
C THR A 7 8.89 -6.05 -6.15
N GLU A 8 9.94 -6.32 -6.92
CA GLU A 8 11.14 -7.02 -6.47
C GLU A 8 12.00 -6.18 -5.50
N HIS A 9 11.67 -4.90 -5.33
CA HIS A 9 12.36 -3.98 -4.45
C HIS A 9 11.66 -3.85 -3.09
N SER A 10 12.35 -4.19 -2.01
CA SER A 10 11.87 -4.00 -0.63
C SER A 10 11.65 -2.53 -0.32
N THR A 11 10.60 -2.18 0.44
CA THR A 11 10.42 -0.80 0.93
C THR A 11 11.61 -0.39 1.80
N LYS A 12 12.36 0.61 1.34
CA LYS A 12 13.57 1.08 2.04
C LYS A 12 13.77 2.60 1.94
N GLN A 13 13.28 3.33 2.92
CA GLN A 13 13.49 4.77 3.04
C GLN A 13 14.79 5.08 3.79
N ASN A 14 15.43 6.20 3.47
CA ASN A 14 16.68 6.63 4.09
C ASN A 14 16.81 8.16 4.04
N THR A 15 16.08 8.81 4.95
CA THR A 15 16.05 10.24 5.20
C THR A 15 16.55 10.53 6.62
N GLU A 16 16.26 11.72 7.16
CA GLU A 16 16.60 12.09 8.55
C GLU A 16 15.44 11.78 9.53
N ASN A 17 14.33 11.22 9.04
CA ASN A 17 13.19 10.84 9.86
C ASN A 17 13.51 9.60 10.72
N PRO A 18 12.80 9.40 11.84
CA PRO A 18 12.92 8.17 12.62
C PRO A 18 12.50 6.92 11.83
N ASP A 19 13.29 5.85 11.93
CA ASP A 19 12.99 4.57 11.30
C ASP A 19 11.92 3.75 12.05
N VAL A 20 11.01 3.16 11.29
CA VAL A 20 10.05 2.17 11.77
C VAL A 20 9.93 0.99 10.81
N MET A 21 9.68 -0.19 11.38
CA MET A 21 9.36 -1.38 10.56
C MET A 21 7.98 -1.24 9.91
N THR A 22 7.79 -1.88 8.76
CA THR A 22 6.49 -2.01 8.06
C THR A 22 5.35 -2.48 8.97
N SER A 23 5.63 -3.40 9.91
CA SER A 23 4.63 -3.83 10.90
C SER A 23 4.38 -2.82 12.02
N THR A 24 5.39 -2.03 12.38
CA THR A 24 5.30 -0.99 13.42
C THR A 24 4.44 0.18 12.97
N ILE A 25 4.54 0.62 11.71
CA ILE A 25 3.71 1.73 11.23
C ILE A 25 2.21 1.40 11.29
N MET A 26 1.81 0.16 10.98
CA MET A 26 0.42 -0.29 11.16
C MET A 26 -0.05 -0.09 12.60
N ARG A 27 0.79 -0.45 13.58
CA ARG A 27 0.43 -0.29 14.99
C ARG A 27 0.40 1.17 15.42
N LEU A 28 1.36 1.98 14.96
CA LEU A 28 1.39 3.40 15.28
C LEU A 28 0.13 4.12 14.76
N VAL A 29 -0.32 3.81 13.54
CA VAL A 29 -1.59 4.34 13.01
C VAL A 29 -2.75 3.96 13.94
N LEU A 30 -2.89 2.68 14.28
CA LEU A 30 -3.98 2.20 15.14
C LEU A 30 -3.94 2.74 16.57
N ASP A 31 -2.75 3.06 17.09
CA ASP A 31 -2.57 3.56 18.45
C ASP A 31 -2.66 5.09 18.56
N LYS A 32 -2.36 5.82 17.48
CA LYS A 32 -2.11 7.27 17.55
C LYS A 32 -3.02 8.11 16.65
N CYS A 33 -3.65 7.53 15.64
CA CYS A 33 -4.43 8.28 14.66
C CYS A 33 -5.92 7.96 14.82
N ALA A 34 -6.75 9.00 14.87
CA ALA A 34 -8.20 8.91 14.80
C ALA A 34 -8.73 9.15 13.39
N THR A 35 -8.00 9.91 12.57
CA THR A 35 -8.39 10.29 11.21
C THR A 35 -7.39 9.83 10.16
N VAL A 36 -7.85 9.73 8.91
CA VAL A 36 -6.96 9.46 7.76
C VAL A 36 -5.89 10.53 7.61
N ASN A 37 -6.21 11.80 7.87
CA ASN A 37 -5.23 12.89 7.75
C ASN A 37 -4.09 12.75 8.77
N GLU A 38 -4.41 12.40 10.02
CA GLU A 38 -3.38 12.13 11.04
C GLU A 38 -2.51 10.94 10.65
N ALA A 39 -3.09 9.91 10.05
CA ALA A 39 -2.32 8.77 9.54
C ALA A 39 -1.36 9.21 8.42
N VAL A 40 -1.83 10.01 7.45
CA VAL A 40 -0.97 10.54 6.37
C VAL A 40 0.19 11.37 6.93
N GLU A 41 -0.06 12.23 7.92
CA GLU A 41 1.01 13.01 8.55
C GLU A 41 1.99 12.13 9.34
N LEU A 42 1.50 11.06 9.98
CA LEU A 42 2.37 10.07 10.62
C LEU A 42 3.27 9.38 9.58
N PHE A 43 2.74 8.94 8.43
CA PHE A 43 3.53 8.32 7.36
C PHE A 43 4.63 9.24 6.82
N LYS A 44 4.37 10.54 6.71
CA LYS A 44 5.38 11.53 6.29
C LYS A 44 6.48 11.80 7.33
N SER A 45 6.21 11.46 8.59
CA SER A 45 7.08 11.81 9.73
C SER A 45 8.09 10.72 10.10
N VAL A 46 8.02 9.56 9.45
CA VAL A 46 8.87 8.39 9.73
C VAL A 46 9.35 7.77 8.43
N ASP A 47 10.51 7.13 8.48
CA ASP A 47 10.97 6.27 7.40
C ASP A 47 10.51 4.83 7.65
N ILE A 48 9.94 4.21 6.62
CA ILE A 48 9.38 2.87 6.71
C ILE A 48 10.31 1.91 5.98
N ASN A 49 10.76 0.90 6.71
CA ASN A 49 11.73 -0.07 6.21
C ASN A 49 11.22 -1.51 6.41
N ASP A 50 11.32 -2.33 5.37
CA ASP A 50 11.16 -3.77 5.46
C ASP A 50 12.52 -4.44 5.58
N GLU A 51 13.08 -4.44 6.80
CA GLU A 51 14.29 -5.19 7.09
C GLU A 51 13.96 -6.66 7.36
N THR A 52 13.43 -7.37 6.37
CA THR A 52 13.69 -8.82 6.33
C THR A 52 15.18 -8.96 6.03
N PHE A 53 15.96 -9.30 7.06
CA PHE A 53 17.40 -9.52 7.06
C PHE A 53 18.01 -9.72 5.65
N ASP A 54 18.87 -8.79 5.23
CA ASP A 54 19.84 -9.02 4.16
C ASP A 54 20.78 -10.16 4.58
N LEU A 55 20.37 -11.40 4.30
CA LEU A 55 21.19 -12.60 4.51
C LEU A 55 22.07 -12.89 3.28
N GLY A 56 22.28 -11.91 2.39
CA GLY A 56 23.01 -12.06 1.12
C GLY A 56 22.09 -12.40 -0.05
N SER A 57 22.65 -12.39 -1.28
CA SER A 57 21.91 -12.38 -2.55
C SER A 57 20.99 -13.57 -2.84
N ASP A 58 20.97 -14.58 -1.97
CA ASP A 58 20.10 -15.77 -2.06
C ASP A 58 18.92 -15.72 -1.07
N SER A 59 18.73 -14.58 -0.41
CA SER A 59 17.76 -14.39 0.67
C SER A 59 16.48 -13.77 0.16
N ILE A 60 15.36 -14.20 0.76
CA ILE A 60 13.98 -13.85 0.41
C ILE A 60 13.89 -12.39 -0.09
N PRO A 61 13.40 -12.13 -1.32
CA PRO A 61 13.19 -10.77 -1.78
C PRO A 61 12.34 -10.06 -0.74
N GLY A 62 12.84 -8.96 -0.19
CA GLY A 62 12.07 -8.21 0.80
C GLY A 62 10.77 -7.73 0.16
N SER A 63 9.77 -7.52 1.02
CA SER A 63 8.41 -7.32 0.56
C SER A 63 8.14 -5.84 0.40
N CYS A 64 7.52 -5.48 -0.72
CA CYS A 64 6.93 -4.16 -0.89
C CYS A 64 5.47 -4.20 -0.45
N TYR A 65 5.12 -3.27 0.42
CA TYR A 65 3.78 -3.16 1.01
C TYR A 65 3.13 -1.84 0.59
N HIS A 66 1.80 -1.86 0.55
CA HIS A 66 0.98 -0.66 0.55
C HIS A 66 -0.10 -0.78 1.63
N TYR A 67 -0.61 0.35 2.09
CA TYR A 67 -1.54 0.39 3.22
C TYR A 67 -2.84 1.07 2.79
N LEU A 68 -3.96 0.35 2.85
CA LEU A 68 -5.29 0.96 2.82
C LEU A 68 -5.69 1.35 4.24
N ILE A 69 -5.92 2.64 4.45
CA ILE A 69 -6.29 3.23 5.74
C ILE A 69 -7.66 3.89 5.56
N ALA A 70 -8.58 3.63 6.48
CA ALA A 70 -9.91 4.24 6.49
C ALA A 70 -10.30 4.70 7.90
N ASP A 71 -11.08 5.76 7.99
CA ASP A 71 -11.57 6.30 9.26
C ASP A 71 -13.09 6.18 9.42
N ALA A 72 -13.58 6.53 10.61
CA ALA A 72 -15.00 6.42 10.97
C ALA A 72 -15.91 7.41 10.21
N GLU A 73 -15.35 8.44 9.58
CA GLU A 73 -16.08 9.39 8.73
C GLU A 73 -16.23 8.85 7.30
N GLY A 74 -15.61 7.72 7.00
CA GLY A 74 -15.63 7.08 5.70
C GLY A 74 -14.58 7.64 4.74
N ASN A 75 -13.61 8.42 5.21
CA ASN A 75 -12.45 8.78 4.39
C ASN A 75 -11.54 7.56 4.25
N SER A 76 -10.79 7.48 3.14
CA SER A 76 -9.74 6.48 3.00
C SER A 76 -8.62 6.95 2.09
N VAL A 77 -7.43 6.39 2.33
CA VAL A 77 -6.25 6.54 1.48
C VAL A 77 -5.60 5.18 1.26
N VAL A 78 -4.94 5.03 0.11
CA VAL A 78 -3.92 4.02 -0.10
C VAL A 78 -2.56 4.70 -0.08
N VAL A 79 -1.66 4.23 0.78
CA VAL A 79 -0.26 4.67 0.82
C VAL A 79 0.59 3.63 0.12
N GLU A 80 1.19 4.03 -1.00
CA GLU A 80 2.18 3.24 -1.75
C GLU A 80 3.56 3.87 -1.63
N PHE A 81 4.62 3.20 -2.08
CA PHE A 81 5.99 3.72 -2.02
C PHE A 81 6.63 3.74 -3.41
N ASP A 82 7.23 4.87 -3.76
CA ASP A 82 7.92 5.10 -5.01
C ASP A 82 9.33 4.50 -4.97
N TYR A 83 9.47 3.25 -5.42
CA TYR A 83 10.77 2.58 -5.46
C TYR A 83 11.81 3.27 -6.38
N THR A 84 11.41 4.24 -7.20
CA THR A 84 12.30 5.04 -8.06
C THR A 84 12.67 6.40 -7.46
N ASP A 85 12.05 6.81 -6.35
CA ASP A 85 12.28 8.06 -5.65
C ASP A 85 12.46 7.82 -4.15
N SER A 86 13.57 7.16 -3.79
CA SER A 86 13.95 6.88 -2.40
C SER A 86 12.84 6.25 -1.54
N PHE A 87 11.94 5.49 -2.17
CA PHE A 87 10.76 4.90 -1.52
C PHE A 87 9.86 5.93 -0.83
N LYS A 88 9.77 7.14 -1.39
CA LYS A 88 8.86 8.16 -0.88
C LYS A 88 7.41 7.70 -0.98
N GLU A 89 6.60 8.08 -0.01
CA GLU A 89 5.17 7.79 0.02
C GLU A 89 4.40 8.45 -1.13
N ILE A 90 3.51 7.68 -1.76
CA ILE A 90 2.50 8.12 -2.71
C ILE A 90 1.15 7.99 -2.02
N ILE A 91 0.46 9.12 -1.82
CA ILE A 91 -0.84 9.17 -1.15
C ILE A 91 -1.96 9.20 -2.18
N ILE A 92 -2.72 8.11 -2.25
CA ILE A 92 -3.83 7.95 -3.19
C ILE A 92 -5.14 8.10 -2.44
N GLN A 93 -5.81 9.23 -2.66
CA GLN A 93 -7.10 9.53 -2.04
C GLN A 93 -8.22 8.67 -2.61
N LYS A 94 -9.23 8.36 -1.78
CA LYS A 94 -10.49 7.78 -2.28
C LYS A 94 -11.08 8.67 -3.39
N PRO A 95 -11.47 8.11 -4.54
CA PRO A 95 -12.13 8.90 -5.59
C PRO A 95 -13.40 9.58 -5.08
N GLU A 96 -13.56 10.88 -5.36
CA GLU A 96 -14.70 11.69 -4.89
C GLU A 96 -16.07 11.12 -5.34
N ASN A 97 -16.10 10.45 -6.49
CA ASN A 97 -17.29 9.85 -7.07
C ASN A 97 -17.60 8.43 -6.54
N LYS A 98 -16.85 7.94 -5.54
CA LYS A 98 -17.03 6.61 -4.96
C LYS A 98 -17.20 6.68 -3.45
N SER A 99 -18.11 5.87 -2.92
CA SER A 99 -18.24 5.66 -1.48
C SER A 99 -17.15 4.74 -0.90
N TYR A 100 -16.40 4.04 -1.75
CA TYR A 100 -15.42 3.03 -1.38
C TYR A 100 -14.06 3.25 -2.08
N GLN A 101 -13.03 2.64 -1.52
CA GLN A 101 -11.71 2.51 -2.12
C GLN A 101 -11.28 1.03 -2.05
N ILE A 102 -10.61 0.55 -3.08
CA ILE A 102 -10.18 -0.84 -3.19
C ILE A 102 -8.66 -0.85 -3.28
N CYS A 103 -8.06 -1.82 -2.61
CA CYS A 103 -6.62 -2.08 -2.66
C CYS A 103 -6.45 -3.60 -2.67
N THR A 104 -5.70 -4.13 -3.64
CA THR A 104 -5.42 -5.57 -3.73
C THR A 104 -3.92 -5.83 -3.58
N ASN A 105 -3.23 -6.33 -4.61
CA ASN A 105 -1.79 -6.60 -4.57
C ASN A 105 -1.16 -6.10 -5.87
N HIS A 106 -1.44 -4.85 -6.24
CA HIS A 106 -0.84 -4.13 -7.37
C HIS A 106 -0.81 -2.63 -7.08
N TYR A 107 0.03 -1.91 -7.82
CA TYR A 107 0.11 -0.46 -7.69
C TYR A 107 -1.12 0.24 -8.27
N LEU A 108 -1.74 1.10 -7.46
CA LEU A 108 -2.80 2.00 -7.90
C LEU A 108 -2.25 3.29 -8.50
N ALA A 109 -1.02 3.69 -8.14
CA ALA A 109 -0.38 4.87 -8.69
C ALA A 109 -0.18 4.73 -10.21
N ASP A 110 -0.65 5.71 -10.98
CA ASP A 110 -0.56 5.70 -12.45
C ASP A 110 0.87 5.52 -12.98
N LYS A 111 1.87 6.01 -12.22
CA LYS A 111 3.30 5.87 -12.54
C LYS A 111 3.76 4.42 -12.66
N PHE A 112 3.14 3.50 -11.92
CA PHE A 112 3.49 2.08 -11.87
C PHE A 112 2.41 1.20 -12.53
N LYS A 113 1.55 1.79 -13.36
CA LYS A 113 0.48 1.06 -14.02
C LYS A 113 1.03 -0.08 -14.90
N GLY A 114 0.58 -1.30 -14.63
CA GLY A 114 1.05 -2.51 -15.31
C GLY A 114 2.19 -3.22 -14.58
N GLU A 115 2.70 -2.63 -13.51
CA GLU A 115 3.66 -3.25 -12.60
C GLU A 115 2.94 -3.83 -11.37
N GLY A 116 3.60 -4.75 -10.67
CA GLY A 116 3.11 -5.30 -9.42
C GLY A 116 1.88 -6.20 -9.50
N ASP A 117 1.79 -7.10 -10.48
CA ASP A 117 0.84 -8.22 -10.44
C ASP A 117 1.54 -9.51 -10.89
N PRO A 118 2.47 -10.06 -10.09
CA PRO A 118 3.36 -11.14 -10.54
C PRO A 118 2.64 -12.44 -10.87
N ILE A 119 1.38 -12.60 -10.45
CA ILE A 119 0.54 -13.77 -10.72
C ILE A 119 -0.58 -13.43 -11.73
N GLY A 120 -0.74 -12.15 -12.11
CA GLY A 120 -1.74 -11.68 -13.07
C GLY A 120 -3.18 -11.76 -12.57
N LYS A 121 -3.39 -11.85 -11.24
CA LYS A 121 -4.71 -12.05 -10.61
C LYS A 121 -5.15 -10.87 -9.76
N SER A 122 -4.26 -9.92 -9.52
CA SER A 122 -4.52 -8.77 -8.67
C SER A 122 -5.58 -7.84 -9.29
N TRP A 123 -5.47 -7.60 -10.60
CA TRP A 123 -6.44 -6.82 -11.35
C TRP A 123 -7.80 -7.52 -11.47
N GLU A 124 -7.82 -8.85 -11.62
CA GLU A 124 -9.07 -9.63 -11.62
C GLU A 124 -9.81 -9.48 -10.28
N ARG A 125 -9.12 -9.64 -9.14
CA ARG A 125 -9.72 -9.45 -7.80
C ARG A 125 -10.23 -8.03 -7.61
N PHE A 126 -9.48 -7.04 -8.10
CA PHE A 126 -9.87 -5.64 -8.02
C PHE A 126 -11.15 -5.37 -8.82
N ALA A 127 -11.23 -5.88 -10.06
CA ALA A 127 -12.41 -5.75 -10.89
C ALA A 127 -13.65 -6.42 -10.26
N MET A 128 -13.49 -7.60 -9.66
CA MET A 128 -14.57 -8.27 -8.94
C MET A 128 -15.06 -7.47 -7.72
N ALA A 129 -14.13 -6.89 -6.95
CA ALA A 129 -14.49 -6.04 -5.82
C ALA A 129 -15.20 -4.75 -6.27
N GLU A 130 -14.73 -4.14 -7.36
CA GLU A 130 -15.34 -2.97 -7.97
C GLU A 130 -16.77 -3.26 -8.44
N GLU A 131 -16.99 -4.37 -9.13
CA GLU A 131 -18.31 -4.80 -9.56
C GLU A 131 -19.25 -4.95 -8.37
N ALA A 132 -18.83 -5.71 -7.35
CA ALA A 132 -19.62 -5.96 -6.14
C ALA A 132 -19.97 -4.67 -5.37
N LEU A 133 -19.01 -3.73 -5.26
CA LEU A 133 -19.19 -2.48 -4.52
C LEU A 133 -19.94 -1.41 -5.32
N SER A 134 -19.88 -1.46 -6.67
CA SER A 134 -20.61 -0.54 -7.54
C SER A 134 -22.13 -0.73 -7.53
N GLY A 135 -22.63 -1.82 -6.91
CA GLY A 135 -24.05 -2.14 -6.87
C GLY A 135 -24.62 -2.59 -8.22
N LYS A 136 -23.77 -2.88 -9.22
CA LYS A 136 -24.20 -3.62 -10.41
C LYS A 136 -24.51 -5.05 -9.98
N SER A 137 -25.77 -5.46 -10.13
CA SER A 137 -26.17 -6.83 -9.82
C SER A 137 -25.33 -7.80 -10.64
N VAL A 138 -24.76 -8.82 -9.98
CA VAL A 138 -24.30 -10.03 -10.65
C VAL A 138 -25.49 -10.58 -11.42
N THR A 139 -25.53 -10.38 -12.73
CA THR A 139 -26.52 -11.03 -13.58
C THR A 139 -26.20 -12.52 -13.56
N GLU A 140 -27.10 -13.31 -12.99
CA GLU A 140 -27.13 -14.78 -13.07
C GLU A 140 -27.13 -15.28 -14.52
#